data_AF-A0A2T6IFR6-F1
#
_entry.id   AF-A0A2T6IFR6-F1
#
_cell.length_a   1.000
_cell.length_b   1.000
_cell.length_c   1.000
_cell.angle_alpha   90.00
_cell.angle_beta   90.00
_cell.angle_gamma   90.00
#
_symmetry.space_group_name_H-M   'P 1'
#
loop_
_entity.id
_entity.type
_entity.pdbx_description
1 polymer ?
#
loop_
_entity_poly.entity_id
_entity_poly.type
_entity_poly.pdbx_seq_one_letter_code
_entity_poly.pdbx_strand_id
1 'polypeptide(L)'
;FVTVAMDRKTLLSRERLERAFRMFDSDNSGKISSTELATIFGVSDVDSETWKSVLSEVDKNNDGEVDFDEFQQMLLKLCGN
;
A
#
# COMPACT_ATOMS: atom_id res chain seq x y z
N PHE A 1 -17.57 -15.54 -25.53
CA PHE A 1 -17.61 -14.79 -24.26
C PHE A 1 -16.19 -14.53 -23.82
N VAL A 2 -15.61 -13.39 -24.21
CA VAL A 2 -14.21 -13.07 -23.91
C VAL A 2 -14.21 -12.02 -22.80
N THR A 3 -13.95 -12.46 -21.58
CA THR A 3 -13.91 -11.68 -20.33
C THR A 3 -12.70 -10.74 -20.26
N VAL A 4 -12.20 -10.25 -21.40
CA VAL A 4 -11.01 -9.39 -21.46
C VAL A 4 -11.45 -7.91 -21.52
N ALA A 5 -12.37 -7.55 -20.63
CA ALA A 5 -12.46 -6.19 -20.12
C ALA A 5 -11.78 -6.15 -18.75
N MET A 6 -10.58 -6.73 -18.66
CA MET A 6 -9.67 -6.43 -17.56
C MET A 6 -9.24 -4.99 -17.78
N ASP A 7 -9.98 -4.10 -17.10
CA ASP A 7 -9.73 -2.67 -17.09
C ASP A 7 -8.23 -2.42 -16.94
N ARG A 8 -7.63 -1.76 -17.94
CA ARG A 8 -6.17 -1.56 -18.01
C ARG A 8 -5.62 -0.79 -16.81
N LYS A 9 -6.46 -0.13 -16.00
CA LYS A 9 -6.04 0.48 -14.73
C LYS A 9 -5.72 -0.57 -13.67
N THR A 10 -6.41 -1.72 -13.67
CA THR A 10 -6.19 -2.78 -12.67
C THR A 10 -4.86 -3.52 -12.85
N LEU A 11 -4.42 -3.73 -14.09
CA LEU A 11 -3.16 -4.41 -14.42
C LEU A 11 -1.93 -3.53 -14.18
N LEU A 12 -2.03 -2.23 -14.52
CA LEU A 12 -0.95 -1.29 -14.26
C LEU A 12 -0.80 -0.99 -12.77
N SER A 13 -1.91 -0.96 -12.03
CA SER A 13 -1.87 -0.81 -10.58
C SER A 13 -1.25 -2.04 -9.92
N ARG A 14 -1.72 -3.27 -10.20
CA ARG A 14 -1.24 -4.47 -9.49
C ARG A 14 0.27 -4.70 -9.62
N GLU A 15 0.83 -4.59 -10.81
CA GLU A 15 2.25 -4.88 -11.02
C GLU A 15 3.16 -3.80 -10.41
N ARG A 16 2.69 -2.54 -10.40
CA ARG A 16 3.38 -1.42 -9.72
C ARG A 16 3.21 -1.48 -8.21
N LEU A 17 2.03 -1.88 -7.73
CA LEU A 17 1.71 -2.15 -6.34
C LEU A 17 2.62 -3.24 -5.81
N GLU A 18 2.68 -4.41 -6.46
CA GLU A 18 3.54 -5.53 -6.02
C GLU A 18 5.02 -5.14 -5.96
N ARG A 19 5.51 -4.34 -6.92
CA ARG A 19 6.89 -3.85 -6.87
C ARG A 19 7.12 -2.82 -5.77
N ALA A 20 6.22 -1.86 -5.61
CA ALA A 20 6.31 -0.86 -4.55
C ALA A 20 6.24 -1.56 -3.19
N PHE A 21 5.26 -2.44 -3.01
CA PHE A 21 5.03 -3.21 -1.80
C PHE A 21 6.25 -4.04 -1.42
N ARG A 22 6.85 -4.79 -2.36
CA ARG A 22 8.13 -5.49 -2.12
C ARG A 22 9.32 -4.59 -1.85
N MET A 23 9.28 -3.34 -2.30
CA MET A 23 10.31 -2.36 -1.98
C MET A 23 10.17 -1.85 -0.55
N PHE A 24 8.95 -1.84 0.00
CA PHE A 24 8.65 -1.42 1.36
C PHE A 24 8.75 -2.57 2.37
N ASP A 25 8.16 -3.72 2.06
CA ASP A 25 8.14 -4.95 2.87
C ASP A 25 9.48 -5.69 2.73
N SER A 26 10.44 -5.35 3.59
CA SER A 26 11.77 -5.98 3.60
C SER A 26 11.73 -7.38 4.20
N ASP A 27 10.81 -7.63 5.14
CA ASP A 27 10.65 -8.94 5.77
C ASP A 27 9.87 -9.93 4.90
N ASN A 28 9.25 -9.46 3.81
CA ASN A 28 8.31 -10.25 2.99
C ASN A 28 7.15 -10.80 3.84
N SER A 29 6.73 -10.03 4.84
CA SER A 29 5.63 -10.36 5.74
C SER A 29 4.27 -10.34 5.02
N GLY A 30 4.18 -9.64 3.88
CA GLY A 30 2.93 -9.38 3.16
C GLY A 30 2.16 -8.17 3.70
N LYS A 31 2.76 -7.43 4.63
CA LYS A 31 2.26 -6.21 5.27
C LYS A 31 3.37 -5.16 5.27
N ILE A 32 3.01 -3.88 5.29
CA ILE A 32 3.98 -2.79 5.49
C ILE A 32 3.75 -2.19 6.87
N SER A 33 4.72 -2.41 7.75
CA SER A 33 4.71 -1.83 9.09
C SER A 33 5.26 -0.41 9.10
N SER A 34 4.87 0.37 10.11
CA SER A 34 5.38 1.73 10.36
C SER A 34 6.91 1.83 10.35
N THR A 35 7.55 0.79 10.89
CA THR A 35 9.00 0.70 11.03
C THR A 35 9.69 0.43 9.69
N GLU A 36 9.06 -0.36 8.82
CA GLU A 36 9.59 -0.67 7.49
C GLU A 36 9.53 0.55 6.57
N LEU A 37 8.42 1.30 6.65
CA LEU A 37 8.28 2.57 5.96
C LEU A 37 9.31 3.61 6.42
N ALA A 38 9.49 3.76 7.74
CA ALA A 38 10.50 4.66 8.30
C ALA A 38 11.92 4.30 7.83
N THR A 39 12.23 2.99 7.82
CA THR A 39 13.52 2.47 7.37
C THR A 39 13.80 2.81 5.91
N ILE A 40 12.81 2.66 5.02
CA ILE A 40 12.96 2.90 3.58
C ILE A 40 13.06 4.40 3.26
N PHE A 41 12.30 5.24 3.94
CA PHE A 41 12.38 6.70 3.75
C PHE A 41 13.67 7.30 4.33
N GLY A 42 14.48 6.52 5.06
CA GLY A 42 15.69 7.00 5.73
C GLY A 42 15.39 8.05 6.79
N VAL A 43 14.12 8.14 7.20
CA VAL A 43 13.65 9.01 8.27
C VAL A 43 13.46 8.10 9.45
N SER A 44 14.35 8.21 10.45
CA SER A 44 14.33 7.38 11.66
C SER A 44 12.99 7.43 12.40
N ASP A 45 12.18 8.44 12.11
CA ASP A 45 10.82 8.62 12.62
C ASP A 45 9.99 9.20 11.46
N VAL A 46 9.27 8.36 10.72
CA VAL A 46 8.09 8.89 10.01
C VAL A 46 7.19 9.40 11.12
N ASP A 47 7.00 10.72 11.15
CA ASP A 47 6.26 11.39 12.21
C ASP A 47 4.99 10.58 12.51
N SER A 48 4.91 10.08 13.73
CA SER A 48 3.85 9.15 14.13
C SER A 48 2.44 9.71 13.86
N GLU A 49 2.30 11.04 13.77
CA GLU A 49 1.06 11.70 13.38
C GLU A 49 0.76 11.54 11.88
N THR A 50 1.77 11.70 11.02
CA THR A 50 1.63 11.47 9.57
C THR A 50 1.34 10.01 9.29
N TRP A 51 2.05 9.10 9.94
CA TRP A 51 1.76 7.67 9.85
C TRP A 51 0.34 7.36 10.31
N LYS A 52 -0.07 7.82 11.50
CA LYS A 52 -1.44 7.60 12.00
C LYS A 52 -2.51 8.19 11.09
N SER A 53 -2.27 9.34 10.48
CA SER A 53 -3.23 9.96 9.56
C SER A 53 -3.38 9.10 8.30
N VAL A 54 -2.27 8.65 7.71
CA VAL A 54 -2.29 7.75 6.55
C VAL A 54 -2.95 6.43 6.94
N LEU A 55 -2.51 5.85 8.05
CA LEU A 55 -3.05 4.59 8.54
C LEU A 55 -4.55 4.69 8.79
N SER A 56 -5.02 5.68 9.54
CA SER A 56 -6.44 5.83 9.83
C SER A 56 -7.32 6.04 8.59
N GLU A 57 -6.74 6.46 7.45
CA GLU A 57 -7.47 6.59 6.19
C GLU A 57 -7.46 5.30 5.35
N VAL A 58 -6.43 4.46 5.49
CA VAL A 58 -6.21 3.29 4.62
C VAL A 58 -6.41 1.95 5.34
N ASP A 59 -5.95 1.87 6.58
CA ASP A 59 -6.07 0.73 7.49
C ASP A 59 -7.51 0.61 8.00
N LYS A 60 -8.24 -0.33 7.39
CA LYS A 60 -9.63 -0.63 7.77
C LYS A 60 -9.70 -1.71 8.83
N ASN A 61 -8.70 -2.58 8.88
CA ASN A 61 -8.66 -3.67 9.86
C ASN A 61 -8.14 -3.20 11.24
N ASN A 62 -7.60 -1.98 11.32
CA ASN A 62 -6.95 -1.36 12.47
C ASN A 62 -5.86 -2.24 13.09
N ASP A 63 -5.11 -2.95 12.24
CA ASP A 63 -4.01 -3.84 12.62
C ASP A 63 -2.71 -3.06 12.90
N GLY A 64 -2.65 -1.77 12.52
CA GLY A 64 -1.43 -0.97 12.70
C GLY A 64 -0.46 -1.09 11.52
N GLU A 65 -0.82 -1.85 10.49
CA GLU A 65 -0.01 -2.22 9.33
C GLU A 65 -0.85 -2.13 8.06
N VAL A 66 -0.22 -1.88 6.90
CA VAL A 66 -0.94 -1.79 5.63
C VAL A 66 -0.81 -3.11 4.87
N ASP A 67 -1.93 -3.79 4.65
CA ASP A 67 -1.96 -5.00 3.84
C ASP A 67 -1.88 -4.68 2.34
N PHE A 68 -1.51 -5.68 1.52
CA PHE A 68 -1.53 -5.55 0.06
C PHE A 68 -2.91 -5.12 -0.50
N ASP A 69 -4.00 -5.64 0.06
CA ASP A 69 -5.36 -5.30 -0.36
C ASP A 69 -5.72 -3.84 -0.03
N GLU A 70 -5.32 -3.36 1.15
CA GLU A 70 -5.54 -1.97 1.58
C GLU A 70 -4.73 -0.98 0.75
N PHE A 71 -3.47 -1.32 0.46
CA PHE A 71 -2.60 -0.56 -0.43
C PHE A 71 -3.17 -0.50 -1.86
N GLN A 72 -3.73 -1.61 -2.33
CA GLN A 72 -4.41 -1.68 -3.62
C GLN A 72 -5.67 -0.80 -3.65
N GLN A 73 -6.51 -0.88 -2.61
CA GLN A 73 -7.71 -0.04 -2.49
C GLN A 73 -7.35 1.45 -2.48
N MET A 74 -6.26 1.84 -1.80
CA MET A 74 -5.75 3.21 -1.78
C MET A 74 -5.46 3.74 -3.19
N LEU A 75 -4.63 3.03 -3.97
CA LEU A 75 -4.24 3.47 -5.31
C LEU A 75 -5.39 3.42 -6.31
N LEU A 76 -6.31 2.47 -6.16
CA LEU A 76 -7.54 2.43 -6.94
C LEU A 76 -8.40 3.67 -6.68
N LYS A 77 -8.49 4.12 -5.43
CA LYS A 77 -9.23 5.33 -5.03
C LYS A 77 -8.61 6.60 -5.62
N LEU A 78 -7.27 6.69 -5.67
CA LEU A 78 -6.56 7.82 -6.29
C LEU A 78 -6.64 7.87 -7.83
N CYS A 79 -6.73 6.72 -8.52
CA CYS A 79 -6.82 6.65 -9.99
C CYS A 79 -8.27 6.65 -10.52
N GLY A 80 -9.25 6.61 -9.60
CA GLY A 80 -10.69 6.52 -9.87
C GLY A 80 -11.44 7.85 -9.87
N ASN A 81 -10.78 8.98 -9.67
CA ASN A 81 -11.33 10.35 -9.82
C ASN A 81 -10.68 11.07 -11.01
#